data_AF-A0A956FAW1-F1
#
_entry.id   AF-A0A956FAW1-F1
#
_cell.length_a   1.000
_cell.length_b   1.000
_cell.length_c   1.000
_cell.angle_alpha   90.00
_cell.angle_beta   90.00
_cell.angle_gamma   90.00
#
_symmetry.space_group_name_H-M   'P 1'
#
loop_
_entity.id
_entity.type
_entity.pdbx_description
1 polymer ?
#
loop_
_entity_poly.entity_id
_entity_poly.type
_entity_poly.pdbx_seq_one_letter_code
_entity_poly.pdbx_strand_id
1 'polypeptide(L)'
;MRVSLALVRWLPLAALVAVGGCKDETPETPGGSSDEGSGTTFAPASEGTSHGTAMGTEESGVLDEDSSGGHMGGGDCDMFAQDCMEGEKCVPWSELPDLMPDAIRCCPVAEPVAQAGDLCTLNGYLGSCIDNCAPGTMCFDFDGDGEGVCQEMCSGTAENPTCTNAPDDVCFIFWAGVPFCFSKCDPLVQDCPDGKGCYPDAIAEGGTGFLCMPTIGDQTLGEYCYLLSGCNPGMICATADLLPNCFGPAGDTGCCTDLCDITEVPDPCTNIHPEMECVPWYHQGAEPPSADLQNVGACVLPTVGGGA
;
A
#
# COMPACT_ATOMS: atom_id res chain seq x y z
N MET A 1 9.32 -46.87 30.02
CA MET A 1 10.50 -47.49 30.65
C MET A 1 11.36 -46.37 31.24
N ARG A 2 11.69 -46.47 32.54
CA ARG A 2 12.53 -45.51 33.27
C ARG A 2 14.00 -45.91 33.15
N VAL A 3 14.88 -45.00 32.74
CA VAL A 3 16.31 -44.86 33.13
C VAL A 3 16.65 -43.40 32.76
N SER A 4 16.81 -42.38 33.61
CA SER A 4 17.54 -42.14 34.88
C SER A 4 19.07 -42.12 34.79
N LEU A 5 19.60 -40.89 34.97
CA LEU A 5 20.83 -40.48 35.66
C LEU A 5 22.20 -40.63 34.98
N ALA A 6 22.87 -39.48 34.77
CA ALA A 6 24.08 -39.06 35.53
C ALA A 6 24.36 -37.56 35.23
N LEU A 7 24.35 -36.59 36.18
CA LEU A 7 25.34 -36.30 37.26
C LEU A 7 26.76 -36.19 36.66
N VAL A 8 27.57 -35.13 36.74
CA VAL A 8 27.92 -34.12 37.79
C VAL A 8 28.90 -33.16 37.06
N ARG A 9 28.66 -31.84 36.96
CA ARG A 9 28.99 -30.74 37.89
C ARG A 9 30.51 -30.39 37.97
N TRP A 10 30.79 -29.08 38.04
CA TRP A 10 32.02 -28.33 38.41
C TRP A 10 32.82 -27.62 37.29
N LEU A 11 32.43 -26.36 37.05
CA LEU A 11 33.29 -25.18 36.75
C LEU A 11 34.22 -24.84 37.95
N PRO A 12 35.07 -23.79 37.94
CA PRO A 12 35.76 -23.03 36.87
C PRO A 12 37.28 -22.80 37.19
N LEU A 13 38.06 -22.21 36.27
CA LEU A 13 39.16 -21.25 36.54
C LEU A 13 39.70 -20.78 35.17
N ALA A 14 39.48 -19.53 34.77
CA ALA A 14 40.30 -18.34 35.05
C ALA A 14 41.23 -17.95 33.89
N ALA A 15 41.06 -16.69 33.50
CA ALA A 15 41.67 -15.91 32.45
C ALA A 15 43.20 -15.98 32.35
N LEU A 16 43.69 -15.84 31.12
CA LEU A 16 45.01 -15.28 30.82
C LEU A 16 44.95 -14.47 29.52
N VAL A 17 45.19 -13.17 29.64
CA VAL A 17 45.36 -12.20 28.56
C VAL A 17 46.82 -12.25 28.09
N ALA A 18 47.05 -12.34 26.78
CA ALA A 18 48.33 -11.96 26.18
C ALA A 18 48.12 -11.45 24.74
N VAL A 19 48.62 -10.24 24.52
CA VAL A 19 48.67 -9.47 23.27
C VAL A 19 49.82 -9.96 22.40
N GLY A 20 49.64 -9.96 21.07
CA GLY A 20 50.72 -9.72 20.12
C GLY A 20 50.77 -10.66 18.92
N GLY A 21 50.75 -10.06 17.72
CA GLY A 21 51.31 -10.71 16.52
C GLY A 21 50.54 -10.44 15.23
N CYS A 22 50.76 -9.28 14.61
CA CYS A 22 50.59 -9.14 13.17
C CYS A 22 51.64 -10.01 12.47
N LYS A 23 51.22 -10.93 11.62
CA LYS A 23 52.06 -11.42 10.52
C LYS A 23 51.19 -11.81 9.33
N ASP A 24 51.47 -11.10 8.25
CA ASP A 24 50.90 -11.13 6.91
C ASP A 24 51.67 -12.18 6.10
N GLU A 25 51.04 -13.25 5.61
CA GLU A 25 51.57 -14.12 4.53
C GLU A 25 50.39 -14.80 3.78
N THR A 26 50.13 -14.32 2.56
CA THR A 26 49.33 -15.00 1.52
C THR A 26 50.09 -16.20 0.95
N PRO A 27 49.40 -17.32 0.68
CA PRO A 27 49.64 -18.04 -0.57
C PRO A 27 48.35 -18.50 -1.27
N GLU A 28 48.48 -18.70 -2.58
CA GLU A 28 47.42 -18.82 -3.59
C GLU A 28 46.75 -20.22 -3.72
N THR A 29 45.45 -20.21 -4.13
CA THR A 29 44.73 -21.12 -5.10
C THR A 29 44.41 -22.58 -4.67
N PRO A 30 43.36 -23.32 -5.16
CA PRO A 30 42.22 -23.04 -6.08
C PRO A 30 40.78 -23.42 -5.59
N GLY A 31 39.75 -22.91 -6.29
CA GLY A 31 38.57 -23.67 -6.74
C GLY A 31 37.49 -24.11 -5.73
N GLY A 32 36.29 -23.53 -5.86
CA GLY A 32 35.06 -24.03 -5.23
C GLY A 32 33.83 -23.26 -5.71
N SER A 33 33.00 -23.91 -6.52
CA SER A 33 31.66 -23.48 -6.94
C SER A 33 30.67 -23.65 -5.78
N SER A 34 29.74 -22.70 -5.60
CA SER A 34 28.37 -22.91 -5.09
C SER A 34 27.62 -21.58 -4.93
N ASP A 35 26.35 -21.61 -5.34
CA ASP A 35 25.31 -20.59 -5.32
C ASP A 35 24.92 -20.01 -3.95
N GLU A 36 24.12 -18.94 -4.06
CA GLU A 36 22.97 -18.51 -3.22
C GLU A 36 23.10 -17.19 -2.45
N GLY A 37 22.07 -16.35 -2.67
CA GLY A 37 21.60 -15.37 -1.69
C GLY A 37 21.80 -13.90 -2.09
N SER A 38 21.21 -13.44 -3.20
CA SER A 38 21.02 -12.00 -3.41
C SER A 38 19.60 -11.63 -2.97
N GLY A 39 19.44 -11.37 -1.68
CA GLY A 39 18.26 -10.67 -1.16
C GLY A 39 18.32 -9.22 -1.64
N THR A 40 17.38 -8.83 -2.48
CA THR A 40 17.31 -7.46 -3.03
C THR A 40 16.63 -6.57 -2.00
N THR A 41 17.42 -5.88 -1.19
CA THR A 41 16.92 -4.81 -0.33
C THR A 41 16.61 -3.60 -1.21
N PHE A 42 15.35 -3.16 -1.21
CA PHE A 42 14.96 -1.91 -1.87
C PHE A 42 15.61 -0.74 -1.14
N ALA A 43 16.41 0.05 -1.87
CA ALA A 43 17.00 1.29 -1.39
C ALA A 43 16.38 2.47 -2.15
N PRO A 44 16.07 3.60 -1.49
CA PRO A 44 15.54 4.77 -2.17
C PRO A 44 16.66 5.45 -2.97
N ALA A 45 16.42 5.71 -4.25
CA ALA A 45 17.35 6.45 -5.09
C ALA A 45 17.19 7.96 -4.85
N SER A 46 18.29 8.61 -4.44
CA SER A 46 18.40 10.07 -4.32
C SER A 46 19.19 10.65 -5.51
N GLU A 47 18.57 11.66 -6.10
CA GLU A 47 19.05 12.81 -6.89
C GLU A 47 20.15 12.68 -7.96
N GLY A 48 19.77 13.10 -9.18
CA GLY A 48 20.65 13.62 -10.22
C GLY A 48 20.05 14.85 -10.92
N THR A 49 20.54 16.03 -10.57
CA THR A 49 20.43 17.33 -11.30
C THR A 49 20.90 17.21 -12.77
N SER A 50 20.54 17.99 -13.81
CA SER A 50 19.80 19.24 -14.05
C SER A 50 19.54 19.37 -15.56
N HIS A 51 18.52 20.12 -16.00
CA HIS A 51 18.63 21.23 -17.00
C HIS A 51 17.23 21.80 -17.31
N GLY A 52 17.06 23.09 -17.10
CA GLY A 52 15.76 23.78 -17.19
C GLY A 52 15.36 24.24 -18.59
N THR A 53 14.06 24.53 -18.73
CA THR A 53 13.48 25.59 -19.59
C THR A 53 12.09 25.92 -19.03
N ALA A 54 11.65 27.16 -19.26
CA ALA A 54 10.75 27.96 -18.45
C ALA A 54 9.24 27.65 -18.56
N MET A 55 8.55 28.00 -17.46
CA MET A 55 7.19 28.53 -17.32
C MET A 55 6.15 28.21 -18.42
N GLY A 56 5.19 27.37 -18.05
CA GLY A 56 3.79 27.48 -18.44
C GLY A 56 2.94 27.31 -17.19
N THR A 57 2.19 28.33 -16.83
CA THR A 57 1.19 28.33 -15.76
C THR A 57 0.07 27.39 -16.18
N GLU A 58 -0.12 26.27 -15.50
CA GLU A 58 -1.32 25.44 -15.69
C GLU A 58 -1.85 25.05 -14.30
N GLU A 59 -3.12 25.34 -14.18
CA GLU A 59 -4.04 25.22 -13.07
C GLU A 59 -4.28 23.73 -12.75
N SER A 60 -4.31 23.36 -11.47
CA SER A 60 -4.58 21.99 -11.05
C SER A 60 -5.91 21.50 -11.64
N GLY A 61 -5.79 20.54 -12.57
CA GLY A 61 -6.85 20.09 -13.44
C GLY A 61 -8.01 19.43 -12.70
N VAL A 62 -9.14 20.11 -12.73
CA VAL A 62 -10.48 19.54 -12.76
C VAL A 62 -10.56 18.56 -13.95
N LEU A 63 -11.31 17.49 -13.76
CA LEU A 63 -11.74 16.51 -14.76
C LEU A 63 -12.08 17.18 -16.11
N ASP A 64 -11.14 17.18 -17.06
CA ASP A 64 -11.44 17.53 -18.45
C ASP A 64 -11.96 16.30 -19.18
N GLU A 65 -13.28 16.32 -19.32
CA GLU A 65 -14.14 15.47 -20.11
C GLU A 65 -13.92 15.77 -21.61
N ASP A 66 -12.79 15.35 -22.20
CA ASP A 66 -12.69 15.07 -23.64
C ASP A 66 -11.45 14.21 -23.98
N SER A 67 -11.56 12.91 -23.71
CA SER A 67 -10.85 11.91 -24.51
C SER A 67 -11.71 10.67 -24.65
N SER A 68 -12.04 10.37 -25.90
CA SER A 68 -12.61 9.12 -26.36
C SER A 68 -12.15 7.91 -25.54
N GLY A 69 -13.07 7.32 -24.78
CA GLY A 69 -13.05 5.98 -24.18
C GLY A 69 -11.71 5.47 -23.67
N GLY A 70 -11.45 5.62 -22.36
CA GLY A 70 -10.78 4.64 -21.49
C GLY A 70 -9.51 3.92 -21.95
N HIS A 71 -8.81 4.41 -22.98
CA HIS A 71 -7.64 3.76 -23.54
C HIS A 71 -6.39 4.46 -23.03
N MET A 72 -5.91 4.05 -21.85
CA MET A 72 -4.48 4.14 -21.55
C MET A 72 -3.76 3.53 -22.78
N GLY A 73 -2.98 4.34 -23.48
CA GLY A 73 -2.60 4.08 -24.86
C GLY A 73 -2.01 2.69 -25.11
N GLY A 74 -2.62 1.92 -26.02
CA GLY A 74 -1.98 0.81 -26.71
C GLY A 74 -1.65 -0.42 -25.87
N GLY A 75 -2.50 -0.76 -24.89
CA GLY A 75 -2.43 -2.06 -24.21
C GLY A 75 -2.78 -3.22 -25.15
N ASP A 76 -2.26 -4.42 -24.87
CA ASP A 76 -2.53 -5.62 -25.67
C ASP A 76 -3.98 -6.12 -25.53
N CYS A 77 -4.69 -5.69 -24.48
CA CYS A 77 -6.01 -6.17 -24.06
C CYS A 77 -6.76 -5.15 -23.18
N ASP A 78 -8.03 -5.43 -22.90
CA ASP A 78 -8.91 -4.70 -21.98
C ASP A 78 -9.04 -5.43 -20.64
N MET A 79 -8.71 -4.73 -19.55
CA MET A 79 -8.69 -5.28 -18.19
C MET A 79 -10.09 -5.68 -17.67
N PHE A 80 -11.15 -5.00 -18.10
CA PHE A 80 -12.53 -5.32 -17.71
C PHE A 80 -13.08 -6.49 -18.53
N ALA A 81 -12.71 -6.58 -19.80
CA ALA A 81 -13.20 -7.61 -20.72
C ALA A 81 -12.39 -8.93 -20.65
N GLN A 82 -11.15 -8.89 -20.17
CA GLN A 82 -10.23 -10.03 -20.14
C GLN A 82 -10.10 -10.74 -21.51
N ASP A 83 -9.92 -9.96 -22.58
CA ASP A 83 -9.98 -10.39 -23.98
C ASP A 83 -8.68 -11.00 -24.54
N CYS A 84 -7.93 -11.70 -23.69
CA CYS A 84 -6.72 -12.43 -24.05
C CYS A 84 -7.03 -13.82 -24.64
N MET A 85 -6.00 -14.46 -25.22
CA MET A 85 -6.11 -15.85 -25.69
C MET A 85 -6.29 -16.83 -24.53
N GLU A 86 -6.77 -18.04 -24.83
CA GLU A 86 -6.91 -19.10 -23.83
C GLU A 86 -5.55 -19.41 -23.16
N GLY A 87 -5.55 -19.45 -21.83
CA GLY A 87 -4.33 -19.64 -21.03
C GLY A 87 -3.61 -18.35 -20.66
N GLU A 88 -4.10 -17.20 -21.12
CA GLU A 88 -3.58 -15.87 -20.78
C GLU A 88 -4.64 -15.04 -20.03
N LYS A 89 -4.18 -13.96 -19.39
CA LYS A 89 -5.03 -12.99 -18.70
C LYS A 89 -4.54 -11.57 -18.93
N CYS A 90 -5.46 -10.62 -18.85
CA CYS A 90 -5.16 -9.20 -19.04
C CYS A 90 -4.88 -8.54 -17.69
N VAL A 91 -3.64 -8.10 -17.46
CA VAL A 91 -3.23 -7.48 -16.18
C VAL A 91 -2.27 -6.30 -16.44
N PRO A 92 -2.12 -5.38 -15.48
CA PRO A 92 -1.07 -4.37 -15.54
C PRO A 92 0.31 -5.01 -15.59
N TRP A 93 1.21 -4.41 -16.36
CA TRP A 93 2.60 -4.79 -16.49
C TRP A 93 3.50 -3.58 -16.29
N SER A 94 4.60 -3.78 -15.57
CA SER A 94 5.67 -2.80 -15.38
C SER A 94 6.97 -3.34 -15.97
N GLU A 95 7.80 -2.46 -16.53
CA GLU A 95 9.16 -2.75 -16.95
C GLU A 95 10.10 -2.83 -15.74
N LEU A 96 9.79 -2.06 -14.70
CA LEU A 96 10.55 -1.96 -13.46
C LEU A 96 9.69 -2.32 -12.23
N PRO A 97 10.30 -2.80 -11.13
CA PRO A 97 9.59 -3.09 -9.88
C PRO A 97 9.33 -1.80 -9.08
N ASP A 98 8.61 -0.83 -9.65
CA ASP A 98 8.34 0.48 -9.06
C ASP A 98 6.85 0.72 -8.75
N LEU A 99 6.01 -0.31 -8.92
CA LEU A 99 4.56 -0.29 -8.72
C LEU A 99 3.81 0.66 -9.66
N MET A 100 4.46 1.16 -10.71
CA MET A 100 3.85 1.99 -11.74
C MET A 100 3.69 1.16 -13.02
N PRO A 101 2.46 0.82 -13.44
CA PRO A 101 2.25 0.08 -14.68
C PRO A 101 2.70 0.90 -15.90
N ASP A 102 3.55 0.30 -16.74
CA ASP A 102 4.00 0.88 -18.02
C ASP A 102 3.08 0.48 -19.18
N ALA A 103 2.41 -0.67 -19.07
CA ALA A 103 1.51 -1.19 -20.08
C ALA A 103 0.44 -2.12 -19.49
N ILE A 104 -0.51 -2.50 -20.34
CA ILE A 104 -1.48 -3.57 -20.07
C ILE A 104 -1.16 -4.72 -21.04
N ARG A 105 -1.02 -5.94 -20.52
CA ARG A 105 -0.57 -7.09 -21.33
C ARG A 105 -1.41 -8.34 -21.10
N CYS A 106 -1.47 -9.16 -22.14
CA CYS A 106 -1.85 -10.57 -22.03
C CYS A 106 -0.65 -11.37 -21.51
N CYS A 107 -0.79 -11.96 -20.33
CA CYS A 107 0.26 -12.78 -19.74
C CYS A 107 -0.21 -14.20 -19.46
N PRO A 108 0.70 -15.19 -19.58
CA PRO A 108 0.36 -16.57 -19.32
C PRO A 108 -0.01 -16.75 -17.84
N VAL A 109 -1.05 -17.53 -17.59
CA VAL A 109 -1.43 -17.95 -16.24
C VAL A 109 -0.57 -19.15 -15.85
N ALA A 110 0.19 -19.04 -14.76
CA ALA A 110 0.99 -20.14 -14.25
C ALA A 110 0.11 -21.20 -13.58
N GLU A 111 0.60 -22.45 -13.54
CA GLU A 111 -0.06 -23.56 -12.87
C GLU A 111 0.59 -23.82 -11.50
N PRO A 112 -0.18 -24.20 -10.46
CA PRO A 112 -1.64 -24.43 -10.46
C PRO A 112 -2.44 -23.12 -10.42
N VAL A 113 -3.53 -23.02 -11.19
CA VAL A 113 -4.38 -21.82 -11.20
C VAL A 113 -5.06 -21.59 -9.83
N ALA A 114 -4.86 -20.41 -9.24
CA ALA A 114 -5.49 -19.92 -8.02
C ALA A 114 -6.68 -18.99 -8.33
N GLN A 115 -7.72 -18.99 -7.50
CA GLN A 115 -8.90 -18.14 -7.66
C GLN A 115 -8.78 -16.85 -6.85
N ALA A 116 -9.68 -15.88 -7.08
CA ALA A 116 -9.74 -14.66 -6.27
C ALA A 116 -9.82 -14.97 -4.77
N GLY A 117 -8.98 -14.29 -3.98
CA GLY A 117 -8.87 -14.50 -2.54
C GLY A 117 -8.00 -15.69 -2.11
N ASP A 118 -7.61 -16.58 -3.02
CA ASP A 118 -6.65 -17.65 -2.72
C ASP A 118 -5.22 -17.09 -2.65
N LEU A 119 -4.35 -17.81 -1.94
CA LEU A 119 -2.91 -17.57 -1.97
C LEU A 119 -2.36 -17.81 -3.38
N CYS A 120 -1.42 -16.97 -3.79
CA CYS A 120 -0.82 -17.01 -5.11
C CYS A 120 0.70 -17.04 -5.07
N THR A 121 1.26 -17.51 -6.17
CA THR A 121 2.69 -17.47 -6.46
C THR A 121 2.93 -16.46 -7.57
N LEU A 122 3.79 -15.50 -7.30
CA LEU A 122 4.27 -14.52 -8.25
C LEU A 122 5.69 -14.89 -8.69
N ASN A 123 5.94 -14.93 -10.00
CA ASN A 123 7.27 -15.21 -10.53
C ASN A 123 7.93 -13.92 -11.02
N GLY A 124 8.91 -13.43 -10.27
CA GLY A 124 9.60 -12.17 -10.56
C GLY A 124 9.29 -11.14 -9.48
N TYR A 125 8.54 -10.11 -9.83
CA TYR A 125 8.20 -8.99 -8.95
C TYR A 125 6.77 -8.52 -9.20
N LEU A 126 6.20 -7.72 -8.29
CA LEU A 126 4.86 -7.16 -8.44
C LEU A 126 4.80 -6.21 -9.63
N GLY A 127 4.03 -6.58 -10.66
CA GLY A 127 4.02 -5.90 -11.96
C GLY A 127 4.71 -6.69 -13.09
N SER A 128 5.39 -7.80 -12.79
CA SER A 128 5.99 -8.69 -13.80
C SER A 128 4.97 -9.43 -14.68
N CYS A 129 3.69 -9.44 -14.28
CA CYS A 129 2.56 -10.03 -15.00
C CYS A 129 2.54 -11.59 -15.03
N ILE A 130 3.55 -12.26 -14.46
CA ILE A 130 3.66 -13.73 -14.42
C ILE A 130 3.29 -14.24 -13.04
N ASP A 131 2.04 -14.68 -12.87
CA ASP A 131 1.55 -15.27 -11.64
C ASP A 131 0.56 -16.42 -11.94
N ASN A 132 0.13 -17.16 -10.92
CA ASN A 132 -0.80 -18.28 -11.06
C ASN A 132 -2.28 -17.92 -10.80
N CYS A 133 -2.63 -16.64 -10.65
CA CYS A 133 -4.00 -16.19 -10.45
C CYS A 133 -4.81 -16.25 -11.75
N ALA A 134 -6.06 -16.70 -11.66
CA ALA A 134 -6.99 -16.84 -12.77
C ALA A 134 -7.24 -15.53 -13.56
N PRO A 135 -7.75 -15.60 -14.79
CA PRO A 135 -8.20 -14.41 -15.53
C PRO A 135 -9.17 -13.54 -14.70
N GLY A 136 -9.02 -12.23 -14.81
CA GLY A 136 -9.75 -11.25 -13.98
C GLY A 136 -9.17 -11.08 -12.57
N THR A 137 -8.01 -11.66 -12.28
CA THR A 137 -7.32 -11.50 -10.99
C THR A 137 -5.82 -11.35 -11.19
N MET A 138 -5.12 -10.75 -10.23
CA MET A 138 -3.66 -10.68 -10.22
C MET A 138 -3.08 -10.91 -8.83
N CYS A 139 -1.87 -11.44 -8.76
CA CYS A 139 -1.23 -11.71 -7.48
C CYS A 139 -0.77 -10.39 -6.84
N PHE A 140 -1.30 -10.09 -5.65
CA PHE A 140 -0.90 -8.96 -4.82
C PHE A 140 0.03 -9.47 -3.71
N ASP A 141 1.33 -9.26 -3.93
CA ASP A 141 2.43 -9.60 -3.03
C ASP A 141 3.22 -8.31 -2.78
N PHE A 142 2.72 -7.46 -1.88
CA PHE A 142 3.25 -6.11 -1.64
C PHE A 142 4.51 -6.09 -0.79
N ASP A 143 4.65 -7.07 0.11
CA ASP A 143 5.84 -7.29 0.94
C ASP A 143 6.92 -8.12 0.23
N GLY A 144 6.57 -8.78 -0.88
CA GLY A 144 7.52 -9.48 -1.75
C GLY A 144 8.09 -10.73 -1.11
N ASP A 145 7.35 -11.33 -0.18
CA ASP A 145 7.76 -12.55 0.53
C ASP A 145 7.35 -13.83 -0.21
N GLY A 146 6.60 -13.69 -1.31
CA GLY A 146 6.09 -14.79 -2.12
C GLY A 146 4.76 -15.35 -1.63
N GLU A 147 4.13 -14.76 -0.62
CA GLU A 147 2.84 -15.14 -0.03
C GLU A 147 1.74 -14.12 -0.38
N GLY A 148 1.59 -13.82 -1.67
CA GLY A 148 0.53 -12.93 -2.15
C GLY A 148 -0.88 -13.52 -2.13
N VAL A 149 -1.87 -12.68 -2.39
CA VAL A 149 -3.27 -13.07 -2.59
C VAL A 149 -3.75 -12.68 -3.99
N CYS A 150 -4.53 -13.52 -4.65
CA CYS A 150 -5.16 -13.17 -5.93
C CYS A 150 -6.22 -12.08 -5.72
N GLN A 151 -5.87 -10.85 -6.07
CA GLN A 151 -6.75 -9.70 -6.02
C GLN A 151 -7.66 -9.67 -7.27
N GLU A 152 -8.98 -9.57 -7.06
CA GLU A 152 -9.94 -9.41 -8.14
C GLU A 152 -9.79 -8.04 -8.80
N MET A 153 -9.77 -8.05 -10.14
CA MET A 153 -9.89 -6.87 -10.97
C MET A 153 -11.37 -6.61 -11.29
N CYS A 154 -11.72 -5.34 -11.47
CA CYS A 154 -13.11 -5.01 -11.79
C CYS A 154 -13.53 -5.58 -13.15
N SER A 155 -14.78 -6.01 -13.20
CA SER A 155 -15.48 -6.42 -14.42
C SER A 155 -16.46 -5.34 -14.88
N GLY A 156 -17.15 -5.57 -16.00
CA GLY A 156 -18.15 -4.64 -16.54
C GLY A 156 -17.54 -3.68 -17.54
N THR A 157 -17.69 -2.37 -17.34
CA THR A 157 -17.03 -1.34 -18.16
C THR A 157 -16.42 -0.27 -17.26
N ALA A 158 -15.53 0.57 -17.79
CA ALA A 158 -14.96 1.67 -17.04
C ALA A 158 -16.02 2.65 -16.48
N GLU A 159 -17.14 2.83 -17.20
CA GLU A 159 -18.24 3.72 -16.78
C GLU A 159 -19.22 3.07 -15.80
N ASN A 160 -19.28 1.74 -15.78
CA ASN A 160 -20.13 0.99 -14.86
C ASN A 160 -19.39 -0.25 -14.35
N PRO A 161 -18.33 -0.03 -13.53
CA PRO A 161 -17.50 -1.12 -13.08
C PRO A 161 -18.20 -1.91 -11.98
N THR A 162 -17.93 -3.21 -11.93
CA THR A 162 -18.58 -4.14 -11.00
C THR A 162 -17.56 -5.11 -10.43
N CYS A 163 -17.83 -5.59 -9.21
CA CYS A 163 -17.11 -6.69 -8.58
C CYS A 163 -18.04 -7.91 -8.52
N THR A 164 -17.48 -9.09 -8.79
CA THR A 164 -18.26 -10.30 -9.03
C THR A 164 -18.12 -11.34 -7.94
N ASN A 165 -17.00 -11.35 -7.20
CA ASN A 165 -16.76 -12.38 -6.19
C ASN A 165 -17.41 -12.05 -4.84
N ALA A 166 -17.56 -10.77 -4.47
CA ALA A 166 -18.25 -10.37 -3.24
C ALA A 166 -19.25 -9.22 -3.46
N PRO A 167 -20.45 -9.31 -2.87
CA PRO A 167 -21.56 -8.38 -3.13
C PRO A 167 -21.33 -6.97 -2.56
N ASP A 168 -20.46 -6.85 -1.55
CA ASP A 168 -20.13 -5.58 -0.88
C ASP A 168 -18.78 -5.01 -1.34
N ASP A 169 -18.12 -5.67 -2.29
CA ASP A 169 -16.89 -5.17 -2.88
C ASP A 169 -17.19 -4.01 -3.82
N VAL A 170 -16.32 -3.00 -3.77
CA VAL A 170 -16.37 -1.81 -4.59
C VAL A 170 -15.21 -1.85 -5.57
N CYS A 171 -15.50 -1.50 -6.81
CA CYS A 171 -14.43 -1.25 -7.76
C CYS A 171 -13.75 0.08 -7.43
N PHE A 172 -12.49 0.00 -7.07
CA PHE A 172 -11.62 1.15 -6.89
C PHE A 172 -10.61 1.18 -8.02
N ILE A 173 -10.57 2.30 -8.74
CA ILE A 173 -9.61 2.53 -9.81
C ILE A 173 -8.36 3.11 -9.16
N PHE A 174 -7.37 2.24 -8.94
CA PHE A 174 -6.06 2.60 -8.42
C PHE A 174 -5.30 3.49 -9.42
N TRP A 175 -4.15 3.98 -8.98
CA TRP A 175 -3.21 4.74 -9.83
C TRP A 175 -3.02 4.10 -11.22
N ALA A 176 -2.81 4.94 -12.22
CA ALA A 176 -2.69 4.56 -13.63
C ALA A 176 -3.92 3.82 -14.21
N GLY A 177 -5.09 3.97 -13.59
CA GLY A 177 -6.35 3.43 -14.13
C GLY A 177 -6.53 1.94 -13.90
N VAL A 178 -5.80 1.33 -12.97
CA VAL A 178 -5.89 -0.11 -12.72
C VAL A 178 -7.08 -0.42 -11.80
N PRO A 179 -8.08 -1.19 -12.26
CA PRO A 179 -9.34 -1.33 -11.54
C PRO A 179 -9.32 -2.60 -10.67
N PHE A 180 -9.36 -2.44 -9.35
CA PHE A 180 -9.41 -3.56 -8.38
C PHE A 180 -10.66 -3.52 -7.50
N CYS A 181 -11.08 -4.70 -7.08
CA CYS A 181 -12.20 -4.87 -6.16
C CYS A 181 -11.72 -4.90 -4.71
N PHE A 182 -12.22 -4.00 -3.87
CA PHE A 182 -11.93 -4.02 -2.44
C PHE A 182 -13.21 -4.05 -1.62
N SER A 183 -13.18 -4.81 -0.54
CA SER A 183 -14.27 -4.82 0.43
C SER A 183 -14.31 -3.50 1.19
N LYS A 184 -15.52 -2.99 1.44
CA LYS A 184 -15.73 -1.89 2.38
C LYS A 184 -15.40 -2.34 3.81
N CYS A 185 -15.08 -1.38 4.66
CA CYS A 185 -14.75 -1.63 6.06
C CYS A 185 -15.17 -0.48 6.96
N ASP A 186 -15.26 -0.77 8.26
CA ASP A 186 -15.43 0.23 9.32
C ASP A 186 -14.04 0.64 9.84
N PRO A 187 -13.63 1.90 9.64
CA PRO A 187 -12.28 2.29 9.98
C PRO A 187 -12.08 2.53 11.49
N LEU A 188 -13.14 2.61 12.29
CA LEU A 188 -13.03 2.66 13.76
C LEU A 188 -12.83 1.27 14.36
N VAL A 189 -13.28 0.21 13.66
CA VAL A 189 -13.15 -1.18 14.10
C VAL A 189 -11.96 -1.90 13.45
N GLN A 190 -11.54 -1.46 12.26
CA GLN A 190 -10.47 -2.08 11.45
C GLN A 190 -10.77 -3.56 11.14
N ASP A 191 -11.95 -3.83 10.58
CA ASP A 191 -12.48 -5.16 10.30
C ASP A 191 -11.95 -5.80 8.98
N CYS A 192 -10.69 -5.50 8.64
CA CYS A 192 -10.04 -6.04 7.46
C CYS A 192 -9.29 -7.36 7.75
N PRO A 193 -9.09 -8.24 6.75
CA PRO A 193 -8.26 -9.42 6.88
C PRO A 193 -6.80 -9.09 7.24
N ASP A 194 -6.08 -10.09 7.76
CA ASP A 194 -4.66 -9.98 8.08
C ASP A 194 -3.84 -9.41 6.89
N GLY A 195 -2.90 -8.51 7.18
CA GLY A 195 -2.08 -7.83 6.16
C GLY A 195 -2.77 -6.65 5.45
N LYS A 196 -4.03 -6.36 5.76
CA LYS A 196 -4.78 -5.21 5.24
C LYS A 196 -5.20 -4.27 6.36
N GLY A 197 -5.36 -2.99 6.02
CA GLY A 197 -5.95 -1.97 6.88
C GLY A 197 -7.18 -1.35 6.24
N CYS A 198 -8.02 -0.72 7.06
CA CYS A 198 -9.19 0.01 6.59
C CYS A 198 -8.81 1.47 6.33
N TYR A 199 -8.69 1.83 5.05
CA TYR A 199 -8.12 3.08 4.59
C TYR A 199 -9.10 3.85 3.69
N PRO A 200 -9.04 5.19 3.65
CA PRO A 200 -9.95 5.98 2.82
C PRO A 200 -9.74 5.71 1.34
N ASP A 201 -10.80 5.83 0.56
CA ASP A 201 -10.79 5.68 -0.90
C ASP A 201 -10.30 6.92 -1.66
N ALA A 202 -9.92 8.00 -0.95
CA ALA A 202 -9.37 9.23 -1.53
C ALA A 202 -8.41 9.93 -0.55
N ILE A 203 -7.43 10.67 -1.10
CA ILE A 203 -6.34 11.30 -0.31
C ILE A 203 -6.82 12.61 0.34
N ALA A 204 -7.84 13.25 -0.22
CA ALA A 204 -8.36 14.54 0.21
C ALA A 204 -9.76 14.41 0.84
N GLU A 205 -10.21 15.49 1.48
CA GLU A 205 -11.62 15.65 1.88
C GLU A 205 -12.54 15.33 0.70
N GLY A 206 -13.49 14.40 0.90
CA GLY A 206 -14.44 14.00 -0.14
C GLY A 206 -14.35 12.55 -0.61
N GLY A 207 -13.58 11.69 0.09
CA GLY A 207 -13.73 10.24 -0.06
C GLY A 207 -15.18 9.78 0.17
N THR A 208 -15.55 8.67 -0.46
CA THR A 208 -16.91 8.11 -0.38
C THR A 208 -17.01 6.97 0.63
N GLY A 209 -15.87 6.49 1.12
CA GLY A 209 -15.81 5.55 2.24
C GLY A 209 -14.41 5.01 2.51
N PHE A 210 -14.37 3.83 3.09
CA PHE A 210 -13.13 3.13 3.43
C PHE A 210 -13.13 1.73 2.85
N LEU A 211 -11.94 1.29 2.44
CA LEU A 211 -11.70 0.04 1.74
C LEU A 211 -10.57 -0.74 2.44
N CYS A 212 -10.69 -2.07 2.47
CA CYS A 212 -9.64 -2.96 2.93
C CYS A 212 -8.50 -3.03 1.91
N MET A 213 -7.51 -2.18 2.07
CA MET A 213 -6.34 -2.12 1.21
C MET A 213 -5.11 -2.70 1.90
N PRO A 214 -4.14 -3.26 1.15
CA PRO A 214 -2.85 -3.67 1.70
C PRO A 214 -2.17 -2.51 2.42
N THR A 215 -1.62 -2.79 3.59
CA THR A 215 -0.81 -1.82 4.34
C THR A 215 0.57 -1.73 3.69
N ILE A 216 0.91 -0.57 3.12
CA ILE A 216 2.16 -0.37 2.36
C ILE A 216 3.21 0.35 3.21
N GLY A 217 2.80 1.03 4.27
CA GLY A 217 3.71 1.68 5.21
C GLY A 217 3.43 1.31 6.66
N ASP A 218 4.42 1.59 7.50
CA ASP A 218 4.40 1.38 8.96
C ASP A 218 4.40 2.70 9.73
N GLN A 219 4.03 3.80 9.05
CA GLN A 219 4.14 5.16 9.59
C GLN A 219 3.19 5.34 10.78
N THR A 220 3.74 5.86 11.86
CA THR A 220 3.08 6.12 13.14
C THR A 220 2.65 7.58 13.24
N LEU A 221 1.91 7.90 14.30
CA LEU A 221 1.37 9.23 14.56
C LEU A 221 2.40 10.35 14.37
N GLY A 222 2.09 11.30 13.49
CA GLY A 222 2.93 12.44 13.14
C GLY A 222 4.06 12.15 12.15
N GLU A 223 4.28 10.89 11.76
CA GLU A 223 5.25 10.54 10.72
C GLU A 223 4.72 10.89 9.33
N TYR A 224 5.65 11.17 8.43
CA TYR A 224 5.38 11.59 7.06
C TYR A 224 4.68 10.48 6.28
N CYS A 225 3.67 10.85 5.51
CA CYS A 225 2.96 9.93 4.62
C CYS A 225 2.60 10.62 3.31
N TYR A 226 2.41 9.80 2.28
CA TYR A 226 2.05 10.24 0.93
C TYR A 226 1.10 9.26 0.21
N LEU A 227 0.78 8.14 0.85
CA LEU A 227 -0.13 7.11 0.33
C LEU A 227 -1.30 6.92 1.29
N LEU A 228 -2.46 6.54 0.74
CA LEU A 228 -3.68 6.22 1.49
C LEU A 228 -3.42 5.16 2.58
N SER A 229 -2.70 4.11 2.22
CA SER A 229 -2.33 2.99 3.09
C SER A 229 -0.91 3.07 3.63
N GLY A 230 -0.33 4.28 3.67
CA GLY A 230 1.03 4.51 4.18
C GLY A 230 1.10 4.57 5.71
N CYS A 231 -0.02 4.87 6.38
CA CYS A 231 -0.10 4.90 7.83
C CYS A 231 -0.53 3.55 8.40
N ASN A 232 -0.25 3.31 9.68
CA ASN A 232 -0.74 2.13 10.38
C ASN A 232 -2.29 2.07 10.37
N PRO A 233 -2.90 0.86 10.37
CA PRO A 233 -4.35 0.69 10.48
C PRO A 233 -4.94 1.50 11.64
N GLY A 234 -6.05 2.20 11.38
CA GLY A 234 -6.68 3.13 12.31
C GLY A 234 -6.22 4.59 12.16
N MET A 235 -5.29 4.87 11.25
CA MET A 235 -4.80 6.21 10.95
C MET A 235 -5.06 6.58 9.49
N ILE A 236 -5.11 7.88 9.22
CA ILE A 236 -5.13 8.44 7.86
C ILE A 236 -3.94 9.35 7.63
N CYS A 237 -3.58 9.50 6.35
CA CYS A 237 -2.62 10.50 5.92
C CYS A 237 -3.31 11.85 5.77
N ALA A 238 -3.30 12.68 6.81
CA ALA A 238 -3.93 14.00 6.77
C ALA A 238 -2.95 15.05 6.24
N THR A 239 -3.47 16.05 5.54
CA THR A 239 -2.66 17.11 4.95
C THR A 239 -1.91 17.91 6.03
N ALA A 240 -0.70 18.36 5.71
CA ALA A 240 0.20 18.95 6.71
C ALA A 240 -0.34 20.20 7.41
N ASP A 241 -1.23 20.95 6.76
CA ASP A 241 -1.88 22.15 7.32
C ASP A 241 -2.92 21.85 8.41
N LEU A 242 -3.41 20.62 8.47
CA LEU A 242 -4.36 20.15 9.46
C LEU A 242 -3.69 19.57 10.71
N LEU A 243 -2.35 19.50 10.76
CA LEU A 243 -1.63 18.85 11.85
C LEU A 243 -0.56 19.75 12.48
N PRO A 244 -0.44 19.77 13.82
CA PRO A 244 0.64 20.46 14.49
C PRO A 244 1.97 19.75 14.21
N ASN A 245 3.01 20.52 13.89
CA ASN A 245 4.36 20.02 13.64
C ASN A 245 4.48 19.03 12.47
N CYS A 246 3.51 19.00 11.54
CA CYS A 246 3.67 18.33 10.26
C CYS A 246 4.33 19.28 9.26
N PHE A 247 5.57 18.99 8.87
CA PHE A 247 6.35 19.86 7.98
C PHE A 247 6.48 19.23 6.60
N GLY A 248 5.65 19.67 5.66
CA GLY A 248 5.71 19.29 4.25
C GLY A 248 5.24 20.43 3.34
N PRO A 249 5.60 20.46 2.05
CA PRO A 249 4.96 21.35 1.10
C PRO A 249 3.45 21.05 1.07
N ALA A 250 2.61 22.08 1.20
CA ALA A 250 1.16 21.93 1.11
C ALA A 250 0.79 21.30 -0.24
N GLY A 251 -0.04 20.24 -0.22
CA GLY A 251 -0.64 19.64 -1.42
C GLY A 251 -0.16 18.23 -1.76
N ASP A 252 1.09 17.86 -1.44
CA ASP A 252 1.69 16.56 -1.87
C ASP A 252 2.25 15.74 -0.70
N THR A 253 2.01 16.18 0.53
CA THR A 253 2.58 15.59 1.74
C THR A 253 1.60 15.70 2.90
N GLY A 254 1.41 14.60 3.62
CA GLY A 254 0.68 14.56 4.88
C GLY A 254 1.50 14.00 6.04
N CYS A 255 0.88 13.97 7.22
CA CYS A 255 1.35 13.17 8.34
C CYS A 255 0.24 12.27 8.85
N CYS A 256 0.62 11.13 9.42
CA CYS A 256 -0.33 10.18 9.97
C CYS A 256 -1.03 10.76 11.20
N THR A 257 -2.35 10.64 11.25
CA THR A 257 -3.17 10.98 12.42
C THR A 257 -4.25 9.94 12.65
N ASP A 258 -4.70 9.82 13.90
CA ASP A 258 -5.69 8.84 14.31
C ASP A 258 -7.08 9.18 13.74
N LEU A 259 -7.80 8.14 13.35
CA LEU A 259 -9.25 8.21 13.21
C LEU A 259 -9.90 8.14 14.58
N CYS A 260 -11.05 8.79 14.71
CA CYS A 260 -11.76 8.95 15.98
C CYS A 260 -13.27 8.88 15.79
N ASP A 261 -14.01 8.51 16.84
CA ASP A 261 -15.47 8.62 16.88
C ASP A 261 -15.86 10.02 17.34
N ILE A 262 -16.51 10.81 16.48
CA ILE A 262 -16.93 12.19 16.80
C ILE A 262 -17.97 12.28 17.92
N THR A 263 -18.56 11.15 18.31
CA THR A 263 -19.53 11.05 19.40
C THR A 263 -18.88 10.68 20.74
N GLU A 264 -17.59 10.35 20.74
CA GLU A 264 -16.86 10.00 21.95
C GLU A 264 -16.66 11.22 22.85
N VAL A 265 -16.92 11.04 24.16
CA VAL A 265 -16.75 12.07 25.18
C VAL A 265 -16.01 11.48 26.39
N PRO A 266 -14.85 12.03 26.80
CA PRO A 266 -14.18 13.23 26.25
C PRO A 266 -13.57 12.98 24.87
N ASP A 267 -13.33 14.06 24.11
CA ASP A 267 -12.71 13.99 22.78
C ASP A 267 -11.33 13.30 22.86
N PRO A 268 -11.14 12.16 22.15
CA PRO A 268 -9.92 11.37 22.23
C PRO A 268 -8.70 12.12 21.66
N CYS A 269 -8.90 13.03 20.70
CA CYS A 269 -7.82 13.77 20.02
C CYS A 269 -7.11 14.76 20.96
N THR A 270 -7.79 15.20 22.02
CA THR A 270 -7.18 16.06 23.04
C THR A 270 -6.08 15.36 23.85
N ASN A 271 -6.04 14.02 23.83
CA ASN A 271 -4.95 13.23 24.43
C ASN A 271 -3.70 13.20 23.53
N ILE A 272 -3.87 13.42 22.22
CA ILE A 272 -2.77 13.49 21.24
C ILE A 272 -2.13 14.88 21.29
N HIS A 273 -2.94 15.92 21.10
CA HIS A 273 -2.49 17.30 21.16
C HIS A 273 -3.62 18.21 21.69
N PRO A 274 -3.34 19.16 22.59
CA PRO A 274 -4.38 19.99 23.22
C PRO A 274 -5.14 20.92 22.26
N GLU A 275 -4.63 21.12 21.04
CA GLU A 275 -5.25 21.94 20.00
C GLU A 275 -5.94 21.11 18.90
N MET A 276 -5.86 19.77 18.98
CA MET A 276 -6.59 18.90 18.06
C MET A 276 -8.00 18.62 18.58
N GLU A 277 -8.90 18.42 17.64
CA GLU A 277 -10.28 18.02 17.87
C GLU A 277 -10.63 16.84 16.95
N CYS A 278 -11.56 16.00 17.39
CA CYS A 278 -12.14 14.97 16.54
C CYS A 278 -13.15 15.61 15.59
N VAL A 279 -12.73 15.90 14.36
CA VAL A 279 -13.59 16.51 13.34
C VAL A 279 -14.05 15.46 12.33
N PRO A 280 -15.23 15.61 11.72
CA PRO A 280 -15.66 14.71 10.64
C PRO A 280 -14.60 14.59 9.55
N TRP A 281 -14.34 13.36 9.08
CA TRP A 281 -13.30 13.07 8.09
C TRP A 281 -13.67 13.53 6.66
N TYR A 282 -14.96 13.77 6.43
CA TYR A 282 -15.49 14.24 5.15
C TYR A 282 -15.63 15.77 5.14
N HIS A 283 -15.78 16.35 3.95
CA HIS A 283 -15.80 17.81 3.76
C HIS A 283 -16.81 18.51 4.67
N GLN A 284 -16.39 19.62 5.27
CA GLN A 284 -17.24 20.38 6.19
C GLN A 284 -18.53 20.86 5.51
N GLY A 285 -19.67 20.58 6.15
CA GLY A 285 -20.98 20.95 5.62
C GLY A 285 -21.52 20.03 4.52
N ALA A 286 -20.78 18.99 4.12
CA ALA A 286 -21.31 17.90 3.33
C ALA A 286 -22.17 16.96 4.19
N GLU A 287 -23.06 16.21 3.54
CA GLU A 287 -23.75 15.08 4.17
C GLU A 287 -22.75 13.91 4.29
N PRO A 288 -22.76 13.14 5.38
CA PRO A 288 -21.95 11.93 5.48
C PRO A 288 -22.17 11.02 4.27
N PRO A 289 -21.11 10.38 3.73
CA PRO A 289 -21.25 9.48 2.58
C PRO A 289 -22.20 8.31 2.83
N SER A 290 -22.35 7.89 4.09
CA SER A 290 -23.33 6.89 4.52
C SER A 290 -23.68 7.05 6.00
N ALA A 291 -24.76 6.40 6.42
CA ALA A 291 -25.17 6.37 7.83
C ALA A 291 -24.13 5.65 8.71
N ASP A 292 -23.45 4.64 8.17
CA ASP A 292 -22.46 3.84 8.92
C ASP A 292 -21.16 4.61 9.13
N LEU A 293 -20.87 5.62 8.30
CA LEU A 293 -19.67 6.46 8.40
C LEU A 293 -19.93 7.84 9.02
N GLN A 294 -21.15 8.12 9.51
CA GLN A 294 -21.53 9.44 10.02
C GLN A 294 -20.79 9.83 11.31
N ASN A 295 -20.28 8.85 12.05
CA ASN A 295 -19.56 9.06 13.31
C ASN A 295 -18.04 9.08 13.14
N VAL A 296 -17.54 8.76 11.95
CA VAL A 296 -16.09 8.72 11.71
C VAL A 296 -15.57 10.15 11.68
N GLY A 297 -14.42 10.36 12.30
CA GLY A 297 -13.67 11.60 12.29
C GLY A 297 -12.18 11.34 12.21
N ALA A 298 -11.41 12.43 12.12
CA ALA A 298 -9.95 12.41 12.18
C ALA A 298 -9.46 13.43 13.20
N CYS A 299 -8.36 13.11 13.88
CA CYS A 299 -7.72 14.01 14.83
C CYS A 299 -6.90 15.06 14.09
N VAL A 300 -7.42 16.28 13.99
CA VAL A 300 -6.77 17.39 13.28
C VAL A 300 -6.99 18.71 14.04
N LEU A 301 -6.25 19.73 13.64
CA LEU A 301 -6.52 21.10 14.05
C LEU A 301 -7.88 21.53 13.47
N PRO A 302 -8.80 22.07 14.28
CA PRO A 302 -10.06 22.57 13.75
C PRO A 302 -9.79 23.71 12.78
N THR A 303 -10.31 23.60 11.55
CA THR A 303 -10.24 24.70 10.59
C THR A 303 -11.06 25.85 11.15
N VAL A 304 -10.36 26.92 11.57
CA VAL A 304 -11.02 28.10 12.12
C VAL A 304 -11.90 28.64 11.00
N GLY A 305 -13.23 28.51 11.15
CA GLY A 305 -14.18 29.15 10.25
C GLY A 305 -13.79 30.62 10.16
N GLY A 306 -13.31 31.02 8.99
CA GLY A 306 -12.91 32.39 8.69
C GLY A 306 -14.11 33.31 8.80
N GLY A 307 -14.45 33.70 10.02
CA GLY A 307 -15.35 34.79 10.33
C GLY A 307 -14.63 36.10 10.02
N ALA A 308 -14.84 36.60 8.80
CA ALA A 308 -14.75 38.01 8.46
C ALA A 308 -16.05 38.45 7.80
#